data_AF-A0A1Y6CNR2-F1
#
_entry.id   AF-A0A1Y6CNR2-F1
#
_cell.length_a   1.000
_cell.length_b   1.000
_cell.length_c   1.000
_cell.angle_alpha   90.00
_cell.angle_beta   90.00
_cell.angle_gamma   90.00
#
_symmetry.space_group_name_H-M   'P 1'
#
loop_
_entity.id
_entity.type
_entity.pdbx_description
1 polymer ?
#
loop_
_entity_poly.entity_id
_entity_poly.type
_entity_poly.pdbx_seq_one_letter_code
_entity_poly.pdbx_strand_id
1 'polypeptide(L)'
;MITLEKLTGLDDKDLADVFSKNPRAYMAVKGAVAEKHLELLLKSYCRDGRIAGFRAASGDFEKDFYVTLNSNQEVSLECKNVQVLNTKTKGVLPEYISFLVDSGYLEEEWLLDSFKSLTQKGLVPENTVDSLQGLLEAIRKGKAKISTEFYKCLPQEYRESGVPRYEFSASLVKESNVNNIHTDTFISQFDSHQLSIDFQRTRNSTDEDGDTKKQRFYRVDEIDVVGACLFSRTMKWQFIFGHSKHFEKHPTYEDRYTNRFFIEEGKWSSDLLESLN
;
A
#
# COMPACT_ATOMS: atom_id res chain seq x y z
N MET A 1 -0.91 30.99 6.81
CA MET A 1 -1.02 29.61 6.30
C MET A 1 0.19 29.35 5.41
N ILE A 2 0.90 28.25 5.62
CA ILE A 2 2.01 27.81 4.77
C ILE A 2 1.38 27.08 3.57
N THR A 3 1.77 27.42 2.33
CA THR A 3 1.32 26.75 1.09
C THR A 3 2.40 25.82 0.58
N LEU A 4 2.05 24.88 -0.31
CA LEU A 4 3.03 24.01 -0.96
C LEU A 4 4.06 24.82 -1.75
N GLU A 5 3.59 25.79 -2.56
CA GLU A 5 4.45 26.71 -3.31
C GLU A 5 5.46 27.46 -2.42
N LYS A 6 5.06 27.88 -1.21
CA LYS A 6 6.00 28.53 -0.27
C LYS A 6 7.03 27.56 0.32
N LEU A 7 6.71 26.28 0.45
CA LEU A 7 7.61 25.26 1.00
C LEU A 7 8.60 24.75 -0.06
N THR A 8 8.16 24.61 -1.31
CA THR A 8 8.89 23.90 -2.35
C THR A 8 9.40 24.83 -3.46
N GLY A 9 8.78 26.00 -3.64
CA GLY A 9 9.02 26.87 -4.78
C GLY A 9 8.40 26.36 -6.09
N LEU A 10 7.55 25.33 -6.03
CA LEU A 10 6.90 24.70 -7.18
C LEU A 10 5.39 24.88 -7.11
N ASP A 11 4.75 25.02 -8.27
CA ASP A 11 3.29 24.90 -8.36
C ASP A 11 2.83 23.45 -8.15
N ASP A 12 1.51 23.25 -8.08
CA ASP A 12 0.93 21.95 -7.80
C ASP A 12 1.25 20.91 -8.90
N LYS A 13 1.39 21.34 -10.16
CA LYS A 13 1.65 20.45 -11.29
C LYS A 13 3.10 20.00 -11.30
N ASP A 14 4.04 20.92 -11.12
CA ASP A 14 5.46 20.61 -11.06
C ASP A 14 5.78 19.76 -9.83
N LEU A 15 5.14 20.03 -8.69
CA LEU A 15 5.29 19.19 -7.49
C LEU A 15 4.72 17.77 -7.71
N ALA A 16 3.58 17.65 -8.41
CA ALA A 16 3.03 16.35 -8.78
C ALA A 16 3.97 15.56 -9.71
N ASP A 17 4.61 16.23 -10.66
CA ASP A 17 5.63 15.63 -11.53
C ASP A 17 6.89 15.18 -10.73
N VAL A 18 7.30 15.95 -9.73
CA VAL A 18 8.36 15.53 -8.80
C VAL A 18 7.95 14.23 -8.09
N PHE A 19 6.73 14.14 -7.57
CA PHE A 19 6.28 12.93 -6.88
C PHE A 19 6.12 11.73 -7.81
N SER A 20 5.65 11.91 -9.04
CA SER A 20 5.49 10.83 -10.02
C SER A 20 6.84 10.18 -10.39
N LYS A 21 7.90 10.99 -10.45
CA LYS A 21 9.27 10.56 -10.76
C LYS A 21 10.07 10.12 -9.54
N ASN A 22 9.60 10.39 -8.32
CA ASN A 22 10.30 10.07 -7.07
C ASN A 22 9.45 9.19 -6.13
N PRO A 23 9.37 7.87 -6.39
CA PRO A 23 8.60 6.90 -5.60
C PRO A 23 8.80 7.00 -4.08
N ARG A 24 10.05 7.22 -3.64
CA ARG A 24 10.38 7.34 -2.21
C ARG A 24 9.77 8.57 -1.56
N ALA A 25 9.84 9.72 -2.22
CA ALA A 25 9.26 10.97 -1.72
C ALA A 25 7.73 10.85 -1.68
N TYR A 26 7.14 10.32 -2.75
CA TYR A 26 5.69 10.11 -2.82
C TYR A 26 5.19 9.16 -1.73
N MET A 27 5.87 8.04 -1.48
CA MET A 27 5.50 7.10 -0.42
C MET A 27 5.60 7.71 0.99
N ALA A 28 6.58 8.58 1.24
CA ALA A 28 6.69 9.30 2.51
C ALA A 28 5.52 10.27 2.71
N VAL A 29 5.20 11.07 1.68
CA VAL A 29 4.03 11.96 1.70
C VAL A 29 2.73 11.18 1.87
N LYS A 30 2.58 10.05 1.17
CA LYS A 30 1.41 9.17 1.30
C LYS A 30 1.22 8.64 2.72
N GLY A 31 2.30 8.28 3.41
CA GLY A 31 2.28 7.90 4.83
C GLY A 31 1.69 9.01 5.70
N ALA A 32 2.28 10.21 5.61
CA ALA A 32 1.82 11.37 6.36
C ALA A 32 0.36 11.78 6.02
N VAL A 33 -0.05 11.65 4.76
CA VAL A 33 -1.43 11.91 4.34
C VAL A 33 -2.39 10.86 4.92
N ALA A 34 -2.01 9.58 4.96
CA ALA A 34 -2.80 8.54 5.62
C ALA A 34 -2.97 8.84 7.12
N GLU A 35 -1.89 9.18 7.83
CA GLU A 35 -1.96 9.60 9.24
C GLU A 35 -2.89 10.82 9.42
N LYS A 36 -2.81 11.80 8.52
CA LYS A 36 -3.70 12.97 8.56
C LYS A 36 -5.17 12.60 8.40
N HIS A 37 -5.49 11.67 7.50
CA HIS A 37 -6.86 11.18 7.33
C HIS A 37 -7.33 10.37 8.53
N LEU A 38 -6.45 9.59 9.16
CA LEU A 38 -6.76 8.90 10.41
C LEU A 38 -7.02 9.89 11.56
N GLU A 39 -6.22 10.95 11.67
CA GLU A 39 -6.44 12.04 12.65
C GLU A 39 -7.82 12.68 12.48
N LEU A 40 -8.26 12.92 11.24
CA LEU A 40 -9.59 13.46 10.94
C LEU A 40 -10.70 12.50 11.35
N LEU A 41 -10.51 11.20 11.15
CA LEU A 41 -11.44 10.16 11.61
C LEU A 41 -11.53 10.16 13.15
N LEU A 42 -10.39 10.17 13.85
CA LEU A 42 -10.37 10.24 15.33
C LEU A 42 -11.03 11.51 15.86
N LYS A 43 -10.83 12.67 15.21
CA LYS A 43 -11.56 13.91 15.55
C LYS A 43 -13.07 13.76 15.43
N SER A 44 -13.54 13.02 14.42
CA SER A 44 -14.96 12.73 14.29
C SER A 44 -15.46 11.87 15.45
N TYR A 45 -14.71 10.84 15.86
CA TYR A 45 -15.06 10.02 17.02
C TYR A 45 -15.10 10.82 18.33
N CYS A 46 -14.16 11.75 18.55
CA CYS A 46 -14.22 12.66 19.70
C CYS A 46 -15.47 13.54 19.68
N ARG A 47 -15.73 14.20 18.54
CA ARG A 47 -16.89 15.09 18.38
C ARG A 47 -18.20 14.34 18.63
N ASP A 48 -18.26 13.09 18.20
CA ASP A 48 -19.44 12.24 18.30
C ASP A 48 -19.51 11.51 19.67
N GLY A 49 -18.59 11.80 20.60
CA GLY A 49 -18.57 11.25 21.97
C GLY A 49 -18.18 9.76 22.06
N ARG A 50 -17.66 9.19 20.97
CA ARG A 50 -17.30 7.76 20.88
C ARG A 50 -15.99 7.44 21.59
N ILE A 51 -15.08 8.40 21.66
CA ILE A 51 -13.83 8.36 22.44
C ILE A 51 -13.70 9.64 23.26
N ALA A 52 -12.97 9.59 24.37
CA ALA A 52 -12.76 10.75 25.23
C ALA A 52 -11.76 11.74 24.61
N GLY A 53 -10.77 11.24 23.86
CA GLY A 53 -9.73 12.05 23.26
C GLY A 53 -8.73 11.22 22.48
N PHE A 54 -7.77 11.89 21.85
CA PHE A 54 -6.57 11.25 21.32
C PHE A 54 -5.42 12.26 21.27
N ARG A 55 -4.19 11.75 21.19
CA ARG A 55 -2.99 12.55 20.92
C ARG A 55 -2.18 11.89 19.81
N ALA A 56 -1.60 12.73 18.94
CA ALA A 56 -0.54 12.28 18.03
C ALA A 56 0.80 12.31 18.78
N ALA A 57 1.73 11.48 18.33
CA ALA A 57 3.07 11.42 18.88
C ALA A 57 4.09 11.45 17.73
N SER A 58 5.31 11.90 17.99
CA SER A 58 6.31 12.15 16.93
C SER A 58 7.75 11.85 17.36
N GLY A 59 7.95 11.30 18.54
CA GLY A 59 9.24 10.85 19.03
C GLY A 59 9.67 9.53 18.42
N ASP A 60 10.97 9.26 18.47
CA ASP A 60 11.50 7.95 18.08
C ASP A 60 10.86 6.85 18.92
N PHE A 61 10.34 5.82 18.26
CA PHE A 61 9.62 4.68 18.85
C PHE A 61 8.21 4.97 19.40
N GLU A 62 7.72 6.21 19.33
CA GLU A 62 6.32 6.49 19.61
C GLU A 62 5.41 5.89 18.53
N LYS A 63 4.12 5.77 18.84
CA LYS A 63 3.08 5.37 17.89
C LYS A 63 2.44 6.60 17.29
N ASP A 64 1.89 6.43 16.09
CA ASP A 64 1.28 7.55 15.37
C ASP A 64 0.20 8.23 16.21
N PHE A 65 -0.61 7.43 16.92
CA PHE A 65 -1.65 7.92 17.82
C PHE A 65 -1.77 7.12 19.12
N TYR A 66 -2.25 7.80 20.15
CA TYR A 66 -2.74 7.22 21.39
C TYR A 66 -4.17 7.72 21.61
N VAL A 67 -5.11 6.79 21.74
CA VAL A 67 -6.55 7.06 21.82
C VAL A 67 -7.02 6.82 23.25
N THR A 68 -7.63 7.82 23.86
CA THR A 68 -8.23 7.71 25.19
C THR A 68 -9.69 7.30 25.06
N LEU A 69 -10.03 6.11 25.53
CA LEU A 69 -11.39 5.60 25.56
C LEU A 69 -12.21 6.28 26.67
N ASN A 70 -13.54 6.18 26.58
CA ASN A 70 -14.45 6.70 27.62
C ASN A 70 -14.28 6.02 29.00
N SER A 71 -13.62 4.86 29.03
CA SER A 71 -13.19 4.17 30.26
C SER A 71 -11.93 4.77 30.90
N ASN A 72 -11.34 5.82 30.30
CA ASN A 72 -10.01 6.37 30.60
C ASN A 72 -8.83 5.44 30.30
N GLN A 73 -9.07 4.29 29.65
CA GLN A 73 -8.00 3.48 29.10
C GLN A 73 -7.40 4.17 27.88
N GLU A 74 -6.07 4.23 27.79
CA GLU A 74 -5.36 4.66 26.58
C GLU A 74 -5.00 3.43 25.75
N VAL A 75 -5.22 3.50 24.44
CA VAL A 75 -4.83 2.46 23.48
C VAL A 75 -3.91 3.06 22.41
N SER A 76 -2.88 2.32 22.06
CA SER A 76 -1.90 2.69 21.04
C SER A 76 -2.37 2.28 19.64
N LEU A 77 -2.23 3.20 18.68
CA LEU A 77 -2.73 3.04 17.32
C LEU A 77 -1.65 3.41 16.30
N GLU A 78 -1.29 2.44 15.48
CA GLU A 78 -0.33 2.61 14.37
C GLU A 78 -1.07 2.71 13.03
N CYS A 79 -0.70 3.68 12.20
CA CYS A 79 -1.22 3.87 10.85
C CYS A 79 -0.31 3.19 9.83
N LYS A 80 -0.86 2.28 9.02
CA LYS A 80 -0.13 1.64 7.91
C LYS A 80 -0.90 1.74 6.62
N ASN A 81 -0.18 1.87 5.51
CA ASN A 81 -0.79 1.74 4.20
C ASN A 81 -0.91 0.26 3.82
N VAL A 82 -2.06 -0.15 3.30
CA VAL A 82 -2.17 -1.41 2.57
C VAL A 82 -1.22 -1.39 1.37
N GLN A 83 -0.50 -2.48 1.17
CA GLN A 83 0.41 -2.66 0.06
C GLN A 83 -0.36 -2.64 -1.26
N VAL A 84 0.20 -1.95 -2.24
CA VAL A 84 -0.32 -1.94 -3.60
C VAL A 84 -0.20 -3.33 -4.24
N LEU A 85 -1.15 -3.68 -5.11
CA LEU A 85 -1.13 -4.91 -5.88
C LEU A 85 0.18 -5.08 -6.64
N ASN A 86 0.84 -6.24 -6.52
CA ASN A 86 2.09 -6.53 -7.21
C ASN A 86 1.87 -6.84 -8.70
N THR A 87 2.03 -5.81 -9.53
CA THR A 87 1.80 -5.84 -10.97
C THR A 87 2.93 -6.50 -11.77
N LYS A 88 4.06 -6.86 -11.15
CA LYS A 88 5.18 -7.54 -11.82
C LYS A 88 4.91 -9.03 -12.05
N THR A 89 3.98 -9.61 -11.29
CA THR A 89 3.72 -11.06 -11.34
C THR A 89 3.14 -11.46 -12.69
N LYS A 90 3.47 -12.67 -13.15
CA LYS A 90 3.04 -13.17 -14.47
C LYS A 90 1.51 -13.24 -14.62
N GLY A 91 0.78 -13.47 -13.52
CA GLY A 91 -0.69 -13.47 -13.52
C GLY A 91 -1.30 -12.09 -13.68
N VAL A 92 -0.68 -11.05 -13.10
CA VAL A 92 -1.24 -9.70 -13.04
C VAL A 92 -0.71 -8.79 -14.16
N LEU A 93 0.55 -8.98 -14.56
CA LEU A 93 1.21 -8.09 -15.52
C LEU A 93 0.45 -7.91 -16.84
N PRO A 94 -0.10 -8.97 -17.48
CA PRO A 94 -0.87 -8.79 -18.71
C PRO A 94 -2.09 -7.89 -18.52
N GLU A 95 -2.86 -8.09 -17.44
CA GLU A 95 -4.03 -7.25 -17.14
C GLU A 95 -3.63 -5.80 -16.85
N TYR A 96 -2.50 -5.60 -16.17
CA TYR A 96 -1.98 -4.27 -15.91
C TYR A 96 -1.52 -3.55 -17.20
N ILE A 97 -0.89 -4.26 -18.13
CA ILE A 97 -0.50 -3.70 -19.44
C ILE A 97 -1.75 -3.29 -20.22
N SER A 98 -2.77 -4.15 -20.30
CA SER A 98 -4.04 -3.80 -20.93
C SER A 98 -4.63 -2.55 -20.31
N PHE A 99 -4.71 -2.48 -18.98
CA PHE A 99 -5.19 -1.29 -18.27
C PHE A 99 -4.41 -0.03 -18.64
N LEU A 100 -3.07 -0.09 -18.72
CA LEU A 100 -2.25 1.07 -19.07
C LEU A 100 -2.54 1.57 -20.49
N VAL A 101 -2.78 0.67 -21.44
CA VAL A 101 -3.16 1.04 -22.81
C VAL A 101 -4.58 1.60 -22.85
N ASP A 102 -5.53 0.88 -22.28
CA ASP A 102 -6.96 1.25 -22.29
C ASP A 102 -7.22 2.59 -21.59
N SER A 103 -6.40 2.93 -20.59
CA SER A 103 -6.49 4.19 -19.85
C SER A 103 -5.65 5.32 -20.46
N GLY A 104 -4.95 5.07 -21.58
CA GLY A 104 -4.12 6.07 -22.26
C GLY A 104 -2.81 6.43 -21.54
N TYR A 105 -2.36 5.60 -20.60
CA TYR A 105 -1.04 5.78 -19.96
C TYR A 105 0.11 5.32 -20.85
N LEU A 106 -0.13 4.35 -21.73
CA LEU A 106 0.86 3.84 -22.68
C LEU A 106 0.25 3.64 -24.05
N GLU A 107 1.00 4.02 -25.08
CA GLU A 107 0.65 3.73 -26.47
C GLU A 107 0.99 2.27 -26.81
N GLU A 108 0.12 1.60 -27.57
CA GLU A 108 0.34 0.22 -28.03
C GLU A 108 1.65 0.09 -28.84
N GLU A 109 1.92 1.06 -29.71
CA GLU A 109 3.14 1.09 -30.54
C GLU A 109 4.41 1.06 -29.69
N TRP A 110 4.44 1.83 -28.61
CA TRP A 110 5.57 1.87 -27.68
C TRP A 110 5.81 0.51 -27.00
N LEU A 111 4.74 -0.21 -26.64
CA LEU A 111 4.83 -1.55 -26.04
C LEU A 111 5.40 -2.56 -27.03
N LEU A 112 4.92 -2.53 -28.28
CA LEU A 112 5.39 -3.42 -29.33
C LEU A 112 6.88 -3.20 -29.62
N ASP A 113 7.33 -1.95 -29.69
CA ASP A 113 8.75 -1.62 -29.90
C ASP A 113 9.63 -2.03 -28.72
N SER A 114 9.16 -1.81 -27.49
CA SER A 114 9.84 -2.29 -26.28
C SER A 114 9.98 -3.81 -26.28
N PHE A 115 8.98 -4.52 -26.79
CA PHE A 115 8.99 -5.98 -26.88
C PHE A 115 9.92 -6.49 -27.98
N LYS A 116 9.98 -5.83 -29.15
CA LYS A 116 10.95 -6.15 -30.22
C LYS A 116 12.39 -6.08 -29.71
N SER A 117 12.71 -5.15 -28.80
CA SER A 117 14.02 -5.10 -28.13
C SER A 117 14.32 -6.37 -27.31
N LEU A 118 13.32 -6.99 -26.69
CA LEU A 118 13.48 -8.26 -25.96
C LEU A 118 13.67 -9.45 -26.90
N THR A 119 13.00 -9.44 -28.05
CA THR A 119 13.21 -10.40 -29.13
C THR A 119 14.66 -10.34 -29.63
N GLN A 120 15.21 -9.14 -29.88
CA GLN A 120 16.61 -8.95 -30.27
C GLN A 120 17.59 -9.47 -29.21
N LYS A 121 17.20 -9.51 -27.92
CA LYS A 121 17.97 -10.11 -26.82
C LYS A 121 17.80 -11.63 -26.72
N GLY A 122 17.08 -12.27 -27.65
CA GLY A 122 16.82 -13.70 -27.67
C GLY A 122 15.92 -14.20 -26.54
N LEU A 123 15.15 -13.32 -25.89
CA LEU A 123 14.27 -13.69 -24.79
C LEU A 123 12.91 -14.22 -25.28
N VAL A 124 12.52 -13.86 -26.50
CA VAL A 124 11.24 -14.22 -27.13
C VAL A 124 11.50 -14.52 -28.61
N PRO A 125 10.83 -15.51 -29.23
CA PRO A 125 10.98 -15.79 -30.66
C PRO A 125 10.54 -14.61 -31.56
N GLU A 126 11.21 -14.42 -32.70
CA GLU A 126 11.00 -13.28 -33.62
C GLU A 126 9.57 -13.15 -34.18
N ASN A 127 8.87 -14.27 -34.31
CA ASN A 127 7.53 -14.36 -34.87
C ASN A 127 6.41 -14.19 -33.84
N THR A 128 6.70 -13.75 -32.62
CA THR A 128 5.74 -13.88 -31.51
C THR A 128 4.79 -12.68 -31.34
N VAL A 129 5.15 -11.46 -31.77
CA VAL A 129 4.44 -10.25 -31.34
C VAL A 129 4.33 -9.19 -32.43
N ASP A 130 3.20 -9.17 -33.11
CA ASP A 130 2.75 -8.13 -34.05
C ASP A 130 1.57 -7.29 -33.52
N SER A 131 1.02 -7.65 -32.36
CA SER A 131 -0.18 -7.08 -31.77
C SER A 131 -0.11 -7.13 -30.23
N LEU A 132 -0.84 -6.23 -29.55
CA LEU A 132 -0.95 -6.27 -28.09
C LEU A 132 -1.40 -7.64 -27.59
N GLN A 133 -2.39 -8.26 -28.23
CA GLN A 133 -2.86 -9.58 -27.80
C GLN A 133 -1.78 -10.66 -27.90
N GLY A 134 -0.97 -10.64 -28.96
CA GLY A 134 0.20 -11.52 -29.10
C GLY A 134 1.22 -11.30 -27.99
N LEU A 135 1.50 -10.03 -27.65
CA LEU A 135 2.39 -9.64 -26.55
C LEU A 135 1.91 -10.21 -25.21
N LEU A 136 0.64 -9.97 -24.87
CA LEU A 136 0.04 -10.41 -23.62
C LEU A 136 0.08 -11.93 -23.50
N GLU A 137 -0.21 -12.63 -24.60
CA GLU A 137 -0.16 -14.09 -24.64
C GLU A 137 1.28 -14.63 -24.50
N ALA A 138 2.27 -13.95 -25.09
CA ALA A 138 3.68 -14.27 -24.90
C ALA A 138 4.11 -14.12 -23.44
N ILE A 139 3.63 -13.09 -22.74
CA ILE A 139 3.87 -12.92 -21.29
C ILE A 139 3.17 -14.03 -20.49
N ARG A 140 1.91 -14.37 -20.80
CA ARG A 140 1.14 -15.43 -20.12
C ARG A 140 1.69 -16.84 -20.34
N LYS A 141 2.24 -17.15 -21.51
CA LYS A 141 2.81 -18.48 -21.81
C LYS A 141 4.30 -18.56 -21.50
N GLY A 142 5.00 -17.42 -21.53
CA GLY A 142 6.45 -17.32 -21.38
C GLY A 142 6.99 -17.71 -20.01
N LYS A 143 8.33 -17.81 -19.92
CA LYS A 143 9.05 -17.96 -18.66
C LYS A 143 8.96 -16.67 -17.84
N ALA A 144 9.00 -16.77 -16.50
CA ALA A 144 8.97 -15.61 -15.59
C ALA A 144 10.06 -14.55 -15.86
N LYS A 145 11.16 -14.94 -16.53
CA LYS A 145 12.20 -14.01 -16.98
C LYS A 145 11.66 -13.00 -18.00
N ILE A 146 10.78 -13.42 -18.92
CA ILE A 146 10.21 -12.53 -19.94
C ILE A 146 9.37 -11.44 -19.28
N SER A 147 8.44 -11.80 -18.39
CA SER A 147 7.63 -10.82 -17.65
C SER A 147 8.50 -9.88 -16.82
N THR A 148 9.55 -10.39 -16.18
CA THR A 148 10.47 -9.58 -15.38
C THR A 148 11.27 -8.59 -16.22
N GLU A 149 11.81 -9.00 -17.36
CA GLU A 149 12.59 -8.12 -18.24
C GLU A 149 11.68 -7.11 -18.94
N PHE A 150 10.49 -7.52 -19.39
CA PHE A 150 9.51 -6.59 -19.93
C PHE A 150 9.06 -5.56 -18.90
N TYR A 151 8.78 -6.01 -17.68
CA TYR A 151 8.40 -5.11 -16.59
C TYR A 151 9.46 -4.03 -16.37
N LYS A 152 10.76 -4.32 -16.52
CA LYS A 152 11.85 -3.33 -16.38
C LYS A 152 11.88 -2.29 -17.50
N CYS A 153 11.32 -2.59 -18.67
CA CYS A 153 11.23 -1.65 -19.79
C CYS A 153 10.18 -0.56 -19.54
N LEU A 154 9.17 -0.83 -18.69
CA LEU A 154 8.16 0.17 -18.35
C LEU A 154 8.79 1.41 -17.69
N PRO A 155 8.28 2.63 -17.99
CA PRO A 155 8.59 3.84 -17.26
C PRO A 155 8.47 3.64 -15.74
N GLN A 156 9.32 4.31 -14.96
CA GLN A 156 9.44 4.07 -13.51
C GLN A 156 8.13 4.36 -12.77
N GLU A 157 7.43 5.40 -13.19
CA GLU A 157 6.12 5.85 -12.71
C GLU A 157 5.04 4.76 -12.82
N TYR A 158 5.17 3.83 -13.76
CA TYR A 158 4.27 2.68 -13.93
C TYR A 158 4.77 1.41 -13.21
N ARG A 159 6.03 1.38 -12.76
CA ARG A 159 6.63 0.21 -12.09
C ARG A 159 6.58 0.25 -10.57
N GLU A 160 6.90 1.39 -9.96
CA GLU A 160 7.29 1.40 -8.55
C GLU A 160 6.16 1.84 -7.63
N SER A 161 5.63 3.03 -7.81
CA SER A 161 4.47 3.52 -7.07
C SER A 161 3.96 4.77 -7.75
N GLY A 162 2.67 4.83 -8.03
CA GLY A 162 2.08 5.94 -8.75
C GLY A 162 0.58 5.71 -8.93
N VAL A 163 -0.11 6.79 -9.28
CA VAL A 163 -1.55 6.81 -9.53
C VAL A 163 -2.01 5.66 -10.44
N PRO A 164 -1.35 5.35 -11.58
CA PRO A 164 -1.81 4.27 -12.47
C PRO A 164 -1.87 2.90 -11.80
N ARG A 165 -0.96 2.59 -10.86
CA ARG A 165 -0.99 1.31 -10.13
C ARG A 165 -2.14 1.25 -9.14
N TYR A 166 -2.52 2.38 -8.54
CA TYR A 166 -3.62 2.44 -7.59
C TYR A 166 -4.96 2.42 -8.31
N GLU A 167 -5.08 3.11 -9.44
CA GLU A 167 -6.25 3.05 -10.30
C GLU A 167 -6.47 1.64 -10.85
N PHE A 168 -5.41 0.98 -11.35
CA PHE A 168 -5.51 -0.42 -11.74
C PHE A 168 -5.95 -1.30 -10.57
N SER A 169 -5.37 -1.10 -9.38
CA SER A 169 -5.81 -1.88 -8.23
C SER A 169 -7.27 -1.61 -7.87
N ALA A 170 -7.74 -0.37 -7.98
CA ALA A 170 -9.10 0.03 -7.65
C ALA A 170 -10.12 -0.41 -8.71
N SER A 171 -9.72 -0.51 -9.98
CA SER A 171 -10.59 -0.99 -11.06
C SER A 171 -10.97 -2.48 -10.90
N LEU A 172 -10.22 -3.23 -10.09
CA LEU A 172 -10.51 -4.63 -9.75
C LEU A 172 -11.46 -4.77 -8.56
N VAL A 173 -11.79 -3.67 -7.86
CA VAL A 173 -12.61 -3.67 -6.64
C VAL A 173 -14.07 -3.41 -7.00
N LYS A 174 -14.98 -4.28 -6.52
CA LYS A 174 -16.42 -4.16 -6.80
C LYS A 174 -17.08 -3.07 -5.96
N GLU A 175 -16.74 -3.02 -4.67
CA GLU A 175 -17.18 -1.97 -3.75
C GLU A 175 -15.95 -1.33 -3.10
N SER A 176 -15.71 -0.07 -3.41
CA SER A 176 -14.55 0.69 -2.96
C SER A 176 -14.75 1.33 -1.58
N ASN A 177 -16.00 1.54 -1.17
CA ASN A 177 -16.35 2.10 0.12
C ASN A 177 -16.57 1.00 1.15
N VAL A 178 -15.63 0.85 2.09
CA VAL A 178 -15.75 -0.16 3.15
C VAL A 178 -17.00 0.04 4.04
N ASN A 179 -17.51 1.27 4.15
CA ASN A 179 -18.68 1.56 4.99
C ASN A 179 -20.02 1.21 4.33
N ASN A 180 -20.03 0.77 3.05
CA ASN A 180 -21.25 0.41 2.34
C ASN A 180 -21.67 -1.05 2.57
N ILE A 181 -20.77 -1.91 3.03
CA ILE A 181 -20.96 -3.35 3.17
C ILE A 181 -20.29 -3.85 4.46
N HIS A 182 -20.58 -5.08 4.87
CA HIS A 182 -19.91 -5.69 6.02
C HIS A 182 -18.40 -5.86 5.76
N THR A 183 -17.56 -5.67 6.79
CA THR A 183 -16.10 -5.70 6.66
C THR A 183 -15.59 -7.01 6.03
N ASP A 184 -16.10 -8.17 6.45
CA ASP A 184 -15.68 -9.44 5.86
C ASP A 184 -16.08 -9.57 4.38
N THR A 185 -17.28 -9.09 4.01
CA THR A 185 -17.70 -9.03 2.60
C THR A 185 -16.81 -8.07 1.80
N PHE A 186 -16.36 -6.98 2.42
CA PHE A 186 -15.39 -6.09 1.80
C PHE A 186 -14.02 -6.75 1.64
N ILE A 187 -13.55 -7.56 2.60
CA ILE A 187 -12.26 -8.25 2.54
C ILE A 187 -12.27 -9.37 1.49
N SER A 188 -13.35 -10.16 1.41
CA SER A 188 -13.44 -11.32 0.51
C SER A 188 -13.35 -10.97 -0.98
N GLN A 189 -13.68 -9.74 -1.37
CA GLN A 189 -13.50 -9.31 -2.77
C GLN A 189 -12.02 -9.30 -3.21
N PHE A 190 -11.09 -9.36 -2.26
CA PHE A 190 -9.66 -9.39 -2.50
C PHE A 190 -9.04 -10.79 -2.49
N ASP A 191 -9.82 -11.88 -2.47
CA ASP A 191 -9.29 -13.27 -2.39
C ASP A 191 -8.28 -13.61 -3.49
N SER A 192 -8.50 -13.11 -4.71
CA SER A 192 -7.57 -13.29 -5.82
C SER A 192 -6.21 -12.60 -5.58
N HIS A 193 -6.21 -11.55 -4.76
CA HIS A 193 -5.09 -10.65 -4.55
C HIS A 193 -5.12 -10.06 -3.12
N GLN A 194 -4.91 -10.93 -2.14
CA GLN A 194 -5.10 -10.63 -0.71
C GLN A 194 -4.44 -9.31 -0.29
N LEU A 195 -5.14 -8.57 0.56
CA LEU A 195 -4.63 -7.34 1.16
C LEU A 195 -3.54 -7.68 2.18
N SER A 196 -2.48 -6.87 2.22
CA SER A 196 -1.46 -6.99 3.25
C SER A 196 -0.84 -5.64 3.60
N ILE A 197 -0.28 -5.54 4.80
CA ILE A 197 0.48 -4.38 5.26
C ILE A 197 1.95 -4.76 5.48
N ASP A 198 2.87 -3.82 5.20
CA ASP A 198 4.26 -3.92 5.65
C ASP A 198 4.34 -3.40 7.08
N PHE A 199 4.68 -4.28 8.02
CA PHE A 199 4.69 -4.01 9.45
C PHE A 199 6.11 -3.98 9.99
N GLN A 200 6.88 -3.02 9.49
CA GLN A 200 8.22 -2.72 9.97
C GLN A 200 8.38 -1.23 10.25
N ARG A 201 9.25 -0.93 11.20
CA ARG A 201 9.78 0.40 11.40
C ARG A 201 10.74 0.80 10.27
N THR A 202 10.89 2.11 10.12
CA THR A 202 11.84 2.70 9.18
C THR A 202 13.29 2.37 9.59
N ARG A 203 14.21 2.45 8.63
CA ARG A 203 15.59 1.94 8.76
C ARG A 203 16.49 2.70 9.75
N ASN A 204 16.01 3.78 10.36
CA ASN A 204 16.83 4.65 11.22
C ASN A 204 16.88 4.20 12.70
N SER A 205 16.27 3.08 13.07
CA SER A 205 16.40 2.53 14.43
C SER A 205 17.78 1.87 14.62
N THR A 206 18.73 2.57 15.24
CA THR A 206 20.03 2.04 15.67
C THR A 206 20.12 1.93 17.19
N ASP A 207 20.75 0.87 17.70
CA ASP A 207 21.07 0.67 19.12
C ASP A 207 22.54 0.20 19.27
N GLU A 208 23.07 0.32 20.50
CA GLU A 208 24.46 0.09 20.91
C GLU A 208 25.01 -1.34 20.60
N ASP A 209 24.13 -2.33 20.38
CA ASP A 209 24.47 -3.76 20.20
C ASP A 209 24.65 -4.23 18.73
N GLY A 210 24.39 -3.37 17.74
CA GLY A 210 24.72 -3.66 16.33
C GLY A 210 23.77 -4.55 15.51
N ASP A 211 22.79 -5.26 16.09
CA ASP A 211 21.74 -5.97 15.31
C ASP A 211 20.59 -5.03 14.92
N THR A 212 20.82 -4.29 13.84
CA THR A 212 19.85 -3.35 13.25
C THR A 212 18.60 -4.02 12.67
N LYS A 213 18.58 -5.36 12.49
CA LYS A 213 17.46 -6.05 11.83
C LYS A 213 16.33 -6.33 12.80
N LYS A 214 16.64 -6.80 14.03
CA LYS A 214 15.62 -7.09 15.06
C LYS A 214 14.82 -5.84 15.46
N GLN A 215 15.46 -4.68 15.50
CA GLN A 215 14.84 -3.42 15.94
C GLN A 215 13.82 -2.84 14.96
N ARG A 216 13.80 -3.33 13.72
CA ARG A 216 12.80 -2.95 12.72
C ARG A 216 11.44 -3.62 12.95
N PHE A 217 11.38 -4.67 13.75
CA PHE A 217 10.11 -5.31 14.10
C PHE A 217 9.57 -4.70 15.39
N TYR A 218 8.26 -4.55 15.46
CA TYR A 218 7.57 -4.11 16.68
C TYR A 218 7.62 -5.21 17.74
N ARG A 219 7.78 -4.81 19.01
CA ARG A 219 7.64 -5.71 20.16
C ARG A 219 6.20 -6.21 20.26
N VAL A 220 6.05 -7.43 20.77
CA VAL A 220 4.75 -7.89 21.25
C VAL A 220 4.28 -6.93 22.36
N ASP A 221 3.00 -6.59 22.36
CA ASP A 221 2.36 -5.64 23.30
C ASP A 221 2.77 -4.16 23.13
N GLU A 222 3.51 -3.82 22.07
CA GLU A 222 3.89 -2.44 21.78
C GLU A 222 2.77 -1.61 21.11
N ILE A 223 1.84 -2.32 20.49
CA ILE A 223 0.74 -1.76 19.70
C ILE A 223 -0.52 -2.51 20.07
N ASP A 224 -1.60 -1.79 20.34
CA ASP A 224 -2.92 -2.38 20.57
C ASP A 224 -3.66 -2.58 19.25
N VAL A 225 -3.66 -1.57 18.38
CA VAL A 225 -4.40 -1.59 17.10
C VAL A 225 -3.57 -1.04 15.95
N VAL A 226 -3.77 -1.61 14.75
CA VAL A 226 -3.28 -1.04 13.49
C VAL A 226 -4.46 -0.56 12.65
N GLY A 227 -4.43 0.71 12.24
CA GLY A 227 -5.29 1.27 11.20
C GLY A 227 -4.66 1.08 9.83
N ALA A 228 -5.21 0.18 9.02
CA ALA A 228 -4.76 -0.09 7.66
C ALA A 228 -5.50 0.78 6.65
N CYS A 229 -4.80 1.75 6.06
CA CYS A 229 -5.31 2.63 5.02
C CYS A 229 -5.51 1.90 3.69
N LEU A 230 -6.74 1.95 3.16
CA LEU A 230 -7.18 1.25 1.96
C LEU A 230 -6.84 1.95 0.64
N PHE A 231 -6.31 3.18 0.68
CA PHE A 231 -6.14 4.03 -0.50
C PHE A 231 -5.40 3.35 -1.65
N SER A 232 -4.33 2.59 -1.38
CA SER A 232 -3.56 1.87 -2.41
C SER A 232 -4.37 0.87 -3.23
N ARG A 233 -5.52 0.44 -2.71
CA ARG A 233 -6.36 -0.61 -3.28
C ARG A 233 -7.73 -0.10 -3.69
N THR A 234 -8.22 1.00 -3.13
CA THR A 234 -9.58 1.54 -3.42
C THR A 234 -9.61 2.99 -3.88
N MET A 235 -8.48 3.71 -3.88
CA MET A 235 -8.40 5.16 -4.09
C MET A 235 -9.22 5.99 -3.07
N LYS A 236 -9.59 5.40 -1.93
CA LYS A 236 -10.29 6.08 -0.83
C LYS A 236 -9.45 6.06 0.45
N TRP A 237 -9.36 7.21 1.10
CA TRP A 237 -8.68 7.37 2.40
C TRP A 237 -9.56 6.85 3.55
N GLN A 238 -9.79 5.54 3.54
CA GLN A 238 -10.56 4.81 4.53
C GLN A 238 -9.69 3.78 5.21
N PHE A 239 -10.12 3.32 6.38
CA PHE A 239 -9.35 2.46 7.25
C PHE A 239 -10.15 1.24 7.66
N ILE A 240 -9.45 0.13 7.83
CA ILE A 240 -9.89 -1.00 8.64
C ILE A 240 -8.89 -1.19 9.78
N PHE A 241 -9.36 -1.74 10.88
CA PHE A 241 -8.65 -1.81 12.15
C PHE A 241 -8.46 -3.26 12.57
N GLY A 242 -7.22 -3.63 12.86
CA GLY A 242 -6.85 -4.96 13.35
C GLY A 242 -6.24 -4.88 14.73
N HIS A 243 -6.75 -5.67 15.67
CA HIS A 243 -6.22 -5.76 17.03
C HIS A 243 -4.97 -6.65 17.07
N SER A 244 -3.96 -6.26 17.84
CA SER A 244 -2.66 -6.93 17.89
C SER A 244 -2.72 -8.36 18.43
N LYS A 245 -3.76 -8.70 19.19
CA LYS A 245 -4.12 -10.07 19.61
C LYS A 245 -4.21 -11.07 18.43
N HIS A 246 -4.46 -10.58 17.21
CA HIS A 246 -4.56 -11.39 16.00
C HIS A 246 -3.26 -11.43 15.18
N PHE A 247 -2.23 -10.71 15.59
CA PHE A 247 -0.98 -10.61 14.83
C PHE A 247 -0.03 -11.76 15.16
N GLU A 248 0.63 -12.25 14.11
CA GLU A 248 1.57 -13.36 14.22
C GLU A 248 2.92 -12.90 14.78
N LYS A 249 3.53 -13.77 15.60
CA LYS A 249 4.88 -13.57 16.13
C LYS A 249 5.93 -13.93 15.08
N HIS A 250 7.09 -13.26 15.14
CA HIS A 250 8.19 -13.51 14.23
C HIS A 250 8.83 -14.88 14.51
N PRO A 251 9.06 -15.73 13.49
CA PRO A 251 9.54 -17.11 13.67
C PRO A 251 10.94 -17.21 14.31
N THR A 252 11.75 -16.16 14.20
CA THR A 252 13.10 -16.07 14.79
C THR A 252 13.16 -15.20 16.05
N TYR A 253 12.20 -14.29 16.24
CA TYR A 253 12.24 -13.29 17.32
C TYR A 253 10.88 -13.34 18.03
N GLU A 254 10.73 -14.28 18.97
CA GLU A 254 9.42 -14.55 19.60
C GLU A 254 8.82 -13.37 20.36
N ASP A 255 9.67 -12.40 20.74
CA ASP A 255 9.32 -11.12 21.36
C ASP A 255 8.99 -10.01 20.35
N ARG A 256 8.79 -10.37 19.07
CA ARG A 256 8.45 -9.46 17.97
C ARG A 256 7.30 -9.99 17.13
N TYR A 257 6.59 -9.08 16.48
CA TYR A 257 5.66 -9.44 15.41
C TYR A 257 6.37 -9.70 14.08
N THR A 258 5.73 -10.44 13.17
CA THR A 258 6.19 -10.56 11.79
C THR A 258 6.20 -9.20 11.07
N ASN A 259 6.93 -9.08 9.98
CA ASN A 259 6.96 -7.85 9.17
C ASN A 259 5.81 -7.72 8.17
N ARG A 260 4.92 -8.69 8.09
CA ARG A 260 3.86 -8.67 7.09
C ARG A 260 2.63 -9.32 7.68
N PHE A 261 1.55 -8.55 7.69
CA PHE A 261 0.25 -9.08 8.05
C PHE A 261 -0.63 -9.12 6.81
N PHE A 262 -1.30 -10.24 6.65
CA PHE A 262 -2.43 -10.36 5.74
C PHE A 262 -3.69 -9.88 6.46
N ILE A 263 -4.54 -9.18 5.72
CA ILE A 263 -5.86 -8.81 6.20
C ILE A 263 -6.80 -9.97 5.90
N GLU A 264 -7.43 -10.49 6.94
CA GLU A 264 -8.24 -11.71 6.91
C GLU A 264 -9.60 -11.43 7.53
N GLU A 265 -10.62 -12.14 7.07
CA GLU A 265 -11.97 -12.08 7.62
C GLU A 265 -11.99 -12.40 9.13
N GLY A 266 -12.87 -11.74 9.87
CA GLY A 266 -13.06 -11.92 11.31
C GLY A 266 -11.94 -11.38 12.20
N LYS A 267 -10.84 -10.87 11.63
CA LYS A 267 -9.72 -10.27 12.39
C LYS A 267 -9.63 -8.74 12.27
N TRP A 268 -10.46 -8.15 11.42
CA TRP A 268 -10.45 -6.72 11.10
C TRP A 268 -11.86 -6.13 11.12
N SER A 269 -12.01 -4.86 11.51
CA SER A 269 -13.28 -4.12 11.45
C SER A 269 -13.11 -2.79 10.70
N SER A 270 -14.15 -2.29 10.04
CA SER A 270 -14.24 -0.91 9.54
C SER A 270 -14.34 0.14 10.64
N ASP A 271 -14.55 -0.29 11.90
CA ASP A 271 -14.68 0.59 13.05
C ASP A 271 -13.63 0.30 14.12
N LEU A 272 -12.97 1.35 14.60
CA LEU A 272 -11.90 1.23 15.61
C LEU A 272 -12.41 0.61 16.90
N LEU A 273 -13.58 1.01 17.39
CA LEU A 273 -14.08 0.57 18.69
C LEU A 273 -14.55 -0.87 18.65
N GLU A 274 -15.11 -1.31 17.53
CA GLU A 274 -15.41 -2.73 17.32
C GLU A 274 -14.14 -3.58 17.36
N SER A 275 -13.04 -3.10 16.78
CA SER A 275 -11.77 -3.84 16.79
C SER A 275 -11.16 -4.01 18.18
N LEU A 276 -11.55 -3.18 19.16
CA LEU A 276 -11.05 -3.22 20.53
C LEU A 276 -11.80 -4.22 21.44
N ASN A 277 -12.93 -4.76 20.97
CA ASN A 277 -13.70 -5.79 21.70
C ASN A 277 -13.18 -7.21 21.39
#